data_AF-A0A060YZL2-F1
#
_entry.id   AF-A0A060YZL2-F1
#
_cell.length_a   1.000
_cell.length_b   1.000
_cell.length_c   1.000
_cell.angle_alpha   90.00
_cell.angle_beta   90.00
_cell.angle_gamma   90.00
#
_symmetry.space_group_name_H-M   'P 1'
#
loop_
_entity.id
_entity.type
_entity.pdbx_description
1 polymer ?
#
loop_
_entity_poly.entity_id
_entity_poly.type
_entity_poly.pdbx_seq_one_letter_code
_entity_poly.pdbx_strand_id
1 'polypeptide(L)'
;MNLASQSGETGCSQLLFANFNQDNTSLAVGTKSGYKFFSLSSVDKLEQIYECTDTEDVCIVERLFSSSLVAIVSLKAPRKLKVCHFKKGTEICNYSYSNTILAVKLNRQVGTHTHTPHTHTHTHTHTHTHTHTHTHTRVV
;
A
#
# COMPACT_ATOMS: atom_id res chain seq x y z
N MET A 1 17.66 -6.60 1.33
CA MET A 1 18.75 -6.21 0.43
C MET A 1 18.49 -4.76 0.03
N ASN A 2 19.21 -3.83 0.65
CA ASN A 2 19.02 -2.40 0.45
C ASN A 2 20.13 -1.96 -0.53
N LEU A 3 19.77 -1.59 -1.76
CA LEU A 3 20.72 -1.05 -2.74
C LEU A 3 20.53 0.46 -2.82
N ALA A 4 21.42 1.20 -2.16
CA ALA A 4 21.53 2.65 -2.29
C ALA A 4 23.01 3.01 -2.53
N SER A 5 23.35 3.24 -3.81
CA SER A 5 24.56 3.93 -4.34
C SER A 5 24.62 3.57 -5.84
N GLN A 6 24.68 4.44 -6.85
CA GLN A 6 25.19 5.80 -6.97
C GLN A 6 24.62 6.47 -8.25
N SER A 7 24.40 7.78 -8.16
CA SER A 7 24.49 8.86 -9.17
C SER A 7 24.46 8.58 -10.69
N GLY A 8 23.48 9.22 -11.34
CA GLY A 8 23.48 9.61 -12.76
C GLY A 8 22.33 10.60 -13.02
N GLU A 9 22.63 11.90 -13.07
CA GLU A 9 21.66 12.95 -13.41
C GLU A 9 21.27 12.89 -14.89
N THR A 10 20.12 12.28 -15.18
CA THR A 10 19.32 12.58 -16.38
C THR A 10 17.84 12.38 -16.05
N GLY A 11 17.16 13.37 -15.46
CA GLY A 11 15.69 13.40 -15.32
C GLY A 11 14.99 12.13 -14.82
N CYS A 12 15.71 11.24 -14.12
CA CYS A 12 15.27 9.88 -13.89
C CYS A 12 14.34 9.86 -12.69
N SER A 13 13.06 9.57 -12.93
CA SER A 13 12.05 9.32 -11.90
C SER A 13 12.57 8.26 -10.92
N GLN A 14 13.12 8.71 -9.79
CA GLN A 14 13.75 7.82 -8.80
C GLN A 14 12.77 6.71 -8.40
N LEU A 15 13.19 5.46 -8.60
CA LEU A 15 12.43 4.26 -8.29
C LEU A 15 12.18 4.16 -6.78
N LEU A 16 10.93 3.94 -6.38
CA LEU A 16 10.52 3.75 -4.99
C LEU A 16 9.91 2.38 -4.74
N PHE A 17 9.22 1.82 -5.74
CA PHE A 17 8.50 0.56 -5.62
C PHE A 17 8.47 -0.18 -6.96
N ALA A 18 8.55 -1.51 -6.93
CA ALA A 18 8.30 -2.35 -8.09
C ALA A 18 7.63 -3.65 -7.64
N ASN A 19 6.60 -4.11 -8.36
CA ASN A 19 5.95 -5.38 -8.08
C ASN A 19 5.27 -5.96 -9.32
N PHE A 20 5.28 -7.29 -9.43
CA PHE A 20 4.47 -8.00 -10.43
C PHE A 20 3.00 -8.03 -10.00
N ASN A 21 2.10 -8.06 -10.98
CA ASN A 21 0.72 -8.42 -10.73
C ASN A 21 0.59 -9.95 -10.49
N GLN A 22 -0.61 -10.37 -10.10
CA GLN A 22 -0.91 -11.71 -9.59
C GLN A 22 -0.65 -12.85 -10.59
N ASP A 23 -0.72 -12.57 -11.90
CA ASP A 23 -0.50 -13.52 -12.99
C ASP A 23 0.84 -13.29 -13.71
N ASN A 24 1.71 -12.43 -13.17
CA ASN A 24 3.03 -12.07 -13.71
C ASN A 24 2.99 -11.52 -15.16
N THR A 25 1.84 -11.00 -15.61
CA THR A 25 1.68 -10.45 -16.97
C THR A 25 2.00 -8.95 -17.05
N SER A 26 2.12 -8.26 -15.91
CA SER A 26 2.53 -6.86 -15.88
C SER A 26 3.36 -6.49 -14.65
N LEU A 27 4.22 -5.49 -14.84
CA LEU A 27 5.05 -4.89 -13.81
C LEU A 27 4.49 -3.51 -13.43
N ALA A 28 4.25 -3.29 -12.15
CA ALA A 28 3.91 -2.00 -11.57
C ALA A 28 5.17 -1.33 -11.02
N VAL A 29 5.36 -0.05 -11.32
CA VAL A 29 6.52 0.74 -10.91
C VAL A 29 6.04 2.03 -10.26
N GLY A 30 6.40 2.25 -9.00
CA GLY A 30 6.19 3.50 -8.26
C GLY A 30 7.48 4.30 -8.20
N THR A 31 7.39 5.61 -8.41
CA THR A 31 8.53 6.52 -8.48
C THR A 31 8.24 7.82 -7.72
N LYS A 32 9.25 8.67 -7.56
CA LYS A 32 9.06 10.03 -7.04
C LYS A 32 8.12 10.89 -7.87
N SER A 33 8.04 10.69 -9.19
CA SER A 33 7.26 11.55 -10.10
C SER A 33 5.96 10.91 -10.57
N GLY A 34 5.53 9.78 -9.99
CA GLY A 34 4.41 9.04 -10.57
C GLY A 34 4.46 7.54 -10.38
N TYR A 35 3.60 6.85 -11.13
CA TYR A 35 3.65 5.40 -11.30
C TYR A 35 3.43 5.00 -12.76
N LYS A 36 3.95 3.83 -13.12
CA LYS A 36 3.89 3.25 -14.47
C LYS A 36 3.51 1.78 -14.41
N PHE A 37 2.83 1.32 -15.45
CA PHE A 37 2.59 -0.10 -15.69
C PHE A 37 3.24 -0.53 -16.99
N PHE A 38 3.87 -1.69 -16.96
CA PHE A 38 4.48 -2.28 -18.14
C PHE A 38 3.92 -3.68 -18.40
N SER A 39 3.67 -4.00 -19.66
CA SER A 39 3.28 -5.33 -20.11
C SER A 39 4.52 -6.22 -20.22
N LEU A 40 4.38 -7.46 -19.77
CA LEU A 40 5.41 -8.50 -19.86
C LEU A 40 5.06 -9.57 -20.89
N SER A 41 4.17 -9.26 -21.83
CA SER A 41 3.74 -10.21 -22.87
C SER A 41 4.80 -10.50 -23.93
N SER A 42 5.85 -9.67 -24.03
CA SER A 42 6.98 -9.85 -24.95
C SER A 42 8.30 -9.87 -24.18
N VAL A 43 9.23 -10.73 -24.60
CA VAL A 43 10.58 -10.84 -24.02
C VAL A 43 11.51 -9.76 -24.58
N ASP A 44 11.25 -9.30 -25.80
CA ASP A 44 12.15 -8.38 -26.52
C ASP A 44 11.82 -6.90 -26.26
N LYS A 45 10.60 -6.61 -25.77
CA LYS A 45 10.14 -5.24 -25.55
C LYS A 45 9.25 -5.12 -24.32
N LEU A 46 9.61 -4.16 -23.47
CA LEU A 46 8.78 -3.74 -22.35
C LEU A 46 7.80 -2.64 -22.82
N GLU A 47 6.53 -3.00 -23.01
CA GLU A 47 5.50 -2.05 -23.46
C GLU A 47 4.89 -1.30 -22.27
N GLN A 48 4.92 0.03 -22.29
CA GLN A 48 4.24 0.84 -21.27
C GLN A 48 2.72 0.80 -21.49
N ILE A 49 1.98 0.27 -20.52
CA ILE A 49 0.51 0.20 -20.53
C ILE A 49 -0.09 1.55 -20.15
N TYR A 50 0.49 2.21 -19.15
CA TYR A 50 -0.03 3.46 -18.59
C TYR A 50 1.03 4.14 -17.72
N GLU A 51 0.92 5.46 -17.62
CA GLU A 51 1.73 6.32 -16.77
C GLU A 51 0.84 7.41 -16.16
N CYS A 52 1.02 7.67 -14.86
CA CYS A 52 0.39 8.78 -14.16
C CYS A 52 1.46 9.58 -13.43
N THR A 53 1.44 10.90 -13.66
CA THR A 53 2.33 11.87 -13.02
C THR A 53 1.61 12.77 -12.01
N ASP A 54 0.29 12.63 -11.86
CA ASP A 54 -0.52 13.46 -10.94
C ASP A 54 -0.33 13.07 -9.46
N THR A 55 0.19 11.87 -9.20
CA THR A 55 0.49 11.39 -7.84
C THR A 55 1.98 11.16 -7.70
N GLU A 56 2.63 12.00 -6.91
CA GLU A 56 4.07 11.91 -6.63
C GLU A 56 4.38 10.98 -5.45
N ASP A 57 5.65 10.63 -5.33
CA ASP A 57 6.23 9.83 -4.25
C ASP A 57 5.49 8.50 -3.99
N VAL A 58 5.20 7.76 -5.06
CA VAL A 58 4.42 6.52 -4.97
C VAL A 58 5.27 5.39 -4.41
N CYS A 59 5.03 5.03 -3.16
CA CYS A 59 5.77 3.97 -2.45
C CYS A 59 5.09 2.61 -2.44
N ILE A 60 3.80 2.53 -2.77
CA ILE A 60 3.11 1.26 -3.03
C ILE A 60 2.18 1.49 -4.22
N VAL A 61 2.27 0.61 -5.23
CA VAL A 61 1.33 0.57 -6.34
C VAL A 61 1.03 -0.88 -6.70
N GLU A 62 -0.22 -1.29 -6.57
CA GLU A 62 -0.65 -2.65 -6.89
C GLU A 62 -1.80 -2.64 -7.91
N ARG A 63 -1.58 -3.33 -9.03
CA ARG A 63 -2.58 -3.52 -10.09
C ARG A 63 -3.31 -4.84 -9.87
N LEU A 64 -4.64 -4.82 -9.99
CA LEU A 64 -5.43 -6.05 -9.92
C LEU A 64 -5.40 -6.78 -11.28
N PHE A 65 -4.59 -7.83 -11.39
CA PHE A 65 -4.35 -8.63 -12.59
C PHE A 65 -4.09 -7.73 -13.82
N SER A 66 -4.71 -8.03 -14.96
CA SER A 66 -4.73 -7.19 -16.16
C SER A 66 -5.85 -6.13 -16.19
N SER A 67 -6.50 -5.85 -15.05
CA SER A 67 -7.56 -4.82 -14.98
C SER A 67 -6.99 -3.40 -14.97
N SER A 68 -7.88 -2.40 -14.93
CA SER A 68 -7.56 -0.99 -14.72
C SER A 68 -7.70 -0.52 -13.28
N LEU A 69 -7.99 -1.43 -12.34
CA LEU A 69 -8.11 -1.14 -10.92
C LEU A 69 -6.72 -1.18 -10.28
N VAL A 70 -6.39 -0.12 -9.54
CA VAL A 70 -5.08 0.07 -8.93
C VAL A 70 -5.25 0.59 -7.51
N ALA A 71 -4.46 0.07 -6.59
CA ALA A 71 -4.30 0.58 -5.25
C ALA A 71 -2.95 1.32 -5.11
N ILE A 72 -2.96 2.49 -4.48
CA ILE A 72 -1.84 3.44 -4.42
C ILE A 72 -1.66 3.93 -2.99
N VAL A 73 -0.40 3.99 -2.53
CA VAL A 73 0.03 4.71 -1.33
C VAL A 73 1.22 5.60 -1.70
N SER A 74 1.21 6.84 -1.21
CA SER A 74 2.29 7.81 -1.41
C SER A 74 3.03 8.07 -0.10
N LEU A 75 4.33 8.38 -0.17
CA LEU A 75 5.14 8.81 0.98
C LEU A 75 4.59 10.09 1.62
N LYS A 76 3.89 10.94 0.87
CA LYS A 76 3.24 12.16 1.40
C LYS A 76 2.04 11.83 2.29
N ALA A 77 1.42 10.67 2.10
CA ALA A 77 0.25 10.22 2.85
C ALA A 77 0.32 8.71 3.14
N PRO A 78 1.27 8.26 3.99
CA PRO A 78 1.60 6.84 4.16
C PRO A 78 0.50 6.01 4.85
N ARG A 79 -0.55 6.68 5.34
CA ARG A 79 -1.73 6.06 5.96
C ARG A 79 -2.98 6.15 5.09
N LYS A 80 -2.88 6.65 3.86
CA LYS A 80 -4.00 6.77 2.93
C LYS A 80 -3.85 5.77 1.79
N LEU A 81 -4.85 4.90 1.64
CA LEU A 81 -4.99 4.00 0.52
C LEU A 81 -5.95 4.61 -0.49
N LYS A 82 -5.45 4.94 -1.68
CA LYS A 82 -6.28 5.35 -2.81
C LYS A 82 -6.49 4.16 -3.73
N VAL A 83 -7.75 3.87 -4.08
CA VAL A 83 -8.09 2.91 -5.14
C VAL A 83 -8.71 3.68 -6.29
N CYS A 84 -8.22 3.46 -7.51
CA CYS A 84 -8.70 4.17 -8.69
C CYS A 84 -8.81 3.26 -9.91
N HIS A 85 -9.58 3.71 -10.91
CA HIS A 85 -9.70 3.07 -12.20
C HIS A 85 -9.02 3.92 -13.27
N PHE A 86 -7.75 3.65 -13.58
CA PHE A 86 -6.92 4.57 -14.38
C PHE A 86 -7.45 4.81 -15.81
N LYS A 87 -8.10 3.82 -16.44
CA LYS A 87 -8.72 4.00 -17.76
C LYS A 87 -9.95 4.93 -17.76
N LYS A 88 -10.60 5.10 -16.61
CA LYS A 88 -11.78 5.97 -16.44
C LYS A 88 -11.41 7.29 -15.77
N GLY A 89 -10.18 7.41 -15.25
CA GLY A 89 -9.75 8.57 -14.46
C GLY A 89 -10.49 8.73 -13.12
N THR A 90 -11.20 7.70 -12.65
CA THR A 90 -12.05 7.82 -11.45
C THR A 90 -11.36 7.27 -10.21
N GLU A 91 -11.35 8.05 -9.13
CA GLU A 91 -11.10 7.54 -7.78
C GLU A 91 -12.32 6.74 -7.31
N ILE A 92 -12.09 5.52 -6.84
CA ILE A 92 -13.13 4.62 -6.34
C ILE A 92 -13.27 4.79 -4.82
N CYS A 93 -12.15 4.82 -4.10
CA CYS A 93 -12.15 5.05 -2.67
C CYS A 93 -10.82 5.60 -2.17
N ASN A 94 -10.86 6.17 -0.96
CA ASN A 94 -9.73 6.78 -0.28
C ASN A 94 -9.83 6.48 1.22
N TYR A 95 -9.22 5.38 1.65
CA TYR A 95 -9.29 4.92 3.04
C TYR A 95 -8.14 5.50 3.86
N SER A 96 -8.46 5.97 5.06
CA SER A 96 -7.47 6.42 6.04
C SER A 96 -7.31 5.38 7.13
N TYR A 97 -6.06 5.06 7.47
CA TYR A 97 -5.70 4.12 8.53
C TYR A 97 -5.03 4.86 9.69
N SER A 98 -5.06 4.27 10.89
CA SER A 98 -4.38 4.81 12.08
C SER A 98 -2.86 4.65 11.99
N ASN A 99 -2.39 3.59 11.33
CA ASN A 99 -0.98 3.26 11.16
C ASN A 99 -0.54 3.37 9.70
N THR A 100 0.77 3.44 9.48
CA THR A 100 1.39 3.40 8.16
C THR A 100 1.08 2.09 7.45
N ILE A 101 0.66 2.19 6.20
CA ILE A 101 0.40 1.04 5.33
C ILE A 101 1.75 0.48 4.89
N LEU A 102 2.00 -0.79 5.24
CA LEU A 102 3.27 -1.46 4.91
C LEU A 102 3.19 -2.28 3.63
N ALA A 103 2.00 -2.80 3.31
CA ALA A 103 1.74 -3.57 2.11
C ALA A 103 0.25 -3.49 1.75
N VAL A 104 -0.04 -3.64 0.46
CA VAL A 104 -1.40 -3.80 -0.06
C VAL A 104 -1.39 -5.03 -0.95
N LYS A 105 -2.43 -5.87 -0.87
CA LYS A 105 -2.62 -7.01 -1.78
C LYS A 105 -4.05 -7.02 -2.30
N LEU A 106 -4.22 -7.18 -3.61
CA LEU A 106 -5.52 -7.24 -4.28
C LEU A 106 -5.79 -8.64 -4.81
N ASN A 107 -7.05 -9.07 -4.79
CA ASN A 107 -7.49 -10.28 -5.45
C ASN A 107 -8.94 -10.13 -5.94
N ARG A 108 -9.36 -10.99 -6.86
CA ARG A 108 -10.78 -11.17 -7.20
C ARG A 108 -11.35 -12.19 -6.24
N GLN A 109 -12.18 -11.73 -5.30
CA GLN A 109 -13.02 -12.66 -4.56
C GLN A 109 -14.10 -13.18 -5.53
N VAL A 110 -13.86 -14.35 -6.12
CA VAL A 110 -14.92 -15.12 -6.78
C VAL A 110 -15.76 -15.68 -5.64
N GLY A 111 -16.88 -15.03 -5.34
CA GLY A 111 -17.77 -15.46 -4.28
C GLY A 111 -18.41 -16.80 -4.62
N THR A 112 -17.80 -17.91 -4.19
CA THR A 112 -18.48 -19.23 -4.13
C THR A 112 -18.91 -19.61 -2.73
N HIS A 113 -18.83 -18.72 -1.72
CA HIS A 113 -19.40 -19.01 -0.40
C HIS A 113 -20.18 -17.82 0.17
N THR A 114 -21.49 -18.03 0.23
CA THR A 114 -22.40 -17.52 1.25
C THR A 114 -21.74 -17.52 2.63
N HIS A 115 -21.47 -16.36 3.22
CA HIS A 115 -21.67 -16.09 4.64
C HIS A 115 -21.51 -14.58 4.88
N THR A 116 -22.54 -14.01 5.49
CA THR A 116 -22.59 -12.66 6.06
C THR A 116 -21.36 -12.38 6.92
N PRO A 117 -20.70 -11.21 6.81
CA PRO A 117 -19.60 -10.86 7.68
C PRO A 117 -20.14 -10.62 9.10
N HIS A 118 -19.89 -11.55 10.02
CA HIS A 118 -20.06 -11.30 11.44
C HIS A 118 -18.80 -10.62 11.96
N THR A 119 -18.90 -9.32 12.23
CA THR A 119 -17.84 -8.50 12.82
C THR A 119 -17.80 -8.77 14.32
N HIS A 120 -16.83 -9.55 14.79
CA HIS A 120 -16.56 -9.66 16.23
C HIS A 120 -15.47 -8.68 16.65
N THR A 121 -15.88 -7.61 17.31
CA THR A 121 -15.00 -6.66 18.00
C THR A 121 -14.63 -7.24 19.36
N HIS A 122 -13.38 -7.62 19.57
CA HIS A 122 -12.88 -7.97 20.89
C HIS A 122 -12.26 -6.73 21.56
N THR A 123 -12.90 -6.29 22.64
CA THR A 123 -12.41 -5.23 23.53
C THR A 123 -11.57 -5.88 24.64
N HIS A 124 -10.27 -5.60 24.70
CA HIS A 124 -9.45 -5.98 25.85
C HIS A 124 -9.52 -4.89 26.93
N THR A 125 -10.07 -5.25 28.09
CA THR A 125 -10.08 -4.43 29.30
C THR A 125 -8.79 -4.68 30.09
N HIS A 126 -7.92 -3.68 30.20
CA HIS A 126 -6.78 -3.74 31.11
C HIS A 126 -7.21 -3.39 32.55
N THR A 127 -7.03 -4.33 33.47
CA THR A 127 -7.22 -4.12 34.92
C THR A 127 -5.92 -3.58 35.51
N HIS A 128 -5.93 -2.35 36.01
CA HIS A 128 -4.82 -1.81 36.80
C HIS A 128 -4.91 -2.26 38.26
N THR A 129 -3.84 -2.91 38.75
CA THR A 129 -3.67 -3.25 40.17
C THR A 129 -2.92 -2.12 40.86
N HIS A 130 -3.59 -1.40 41.76
CA HIS A 130 -2.94 -0.43 42.64
C HIS A 130 -2.26 -1.15 43.82
N THR A 131 -0.96 -0.89 44.01
CA THR A 131 -0.20 -1.30 45.20
C THR A 131 -0.16 -0.14 46.19
N HIS A 132 -0.82 -0.29 47.33
CA HIS A 132 -0.71 0.67 48.43
C HIS A 132 0.53 0.37 49.27
N THR A 133 1.41 1.37 49.40
CA THR A 133 2.53 1.36 50.35
C THR A 133 2.09 2.04 51.64
N HIS A 134 2.00 1.29 52.74
CA HIS A 134 1.75 1.86 54.06
C HIS A 134 3.07 2.24 54.72
N THR A 135 3.29 3.54 54.92
CA THR A 135 4.35 4.09 55.76
C THR A 135 3.90 4.04 57.21
N HIS A 136 4.56 3.21 58.03
CA HIS A 136 4.36 3.23 59.48
C HIS A 136 5.24 4.32 60.09
N THR A 137 4.62 5.44 60.48
CA THR A 137 5.27 6.45 61.33
C THR A 137 5.29 5.92 62.76
N ARG A 138 6.48 5.63 63.28
CA ARG A 138 6.69 5.21 64.65
C ARG A 138 6.79 6.48 65.52
N VAL A 139 5.81 6.67 66.39
CA VAL A 139 5.82 7.74 67.41
C VAL A 139 6.72 7.30 68.55
N VAL A 140 7.56 8.22 69.01
CA VAL A 140 8.59 8.05 70.06
C VAL A 140 7.95 7.95 71.44
#